data_AF-A0A5B0PCG5-F1
#
_entry.id   AF-A0A5B0PCG5-F1
#
_cell.length_a   1.000
_cell.length_b   1.000
_cell.length_c   1.000
_cell.angle_alpha   90.00
_cell.angle_beta   90.00
_cell.angle_gamma   90.00
#
_symmetry.space_group_name_H-M   'P 1'
#
loop_
_entity.id
_entity.type
_entity.pdbx_description
1 polymer ?
#
loop_
_entity_poly.entity_id
_entity_poly.type
_entity_poly.pdbx_seq_one_letter_code
_entity_poly.pdbx_strand_id
1 'polypeptide(L)'
;MRTHRFFFIAVLGLVPGPSSQEISVITPKCDQNANVKFNPGNCKTALKRVLYEPGNILDRVETHVERASGSCVIVFSSKGKVPSPISKDSFELSINKILTQCKDTAGSIPHPTISGVTFQVRPRGKDPVYEEDFPADKPACYEVADARKSAAGLKVDCNVAYGAIFSYNDRSFSLDGYNPTNVARKGVGICQVQVFTSDGSIIKASIQQLDPIFKKMTAKCDTRYGAIISHTGATGRNGRVFLRTVPIDKK
;
A
#
# COMPACT_ATOMS: atom_id res chain seq x y z
N MET A 1 65.17 1.45 6.08
CA MET A 1 63.84 1.82 5.53
C MET A 1 62.81 1.75 6.65
N ARG A 2 62.16 2.86 7.00
CA ARG A 2 61.17 2.95 8.10
C ARG A 2 59.76 2.82 7.53
N THR A 3 59.11 1.68 7.76
CA THR A 3 57.74 1.41 7.29
C THR A 3 56.73 2.11 8.20
N HIS A 4 56.06 3.15 7.71
CA HIS A 4 55.01 3.85 8.43
C HIS A 4 53.68 3.14 8.18
N ARG A 5 53.09 2.57 9.22
CA ARG A 5 51.74 1.96 9.17
C ARG A 5 50.71 3.07 9.36
N PHE A 6 50.02 3.45 8.28
CA PHE A 6 48.86 4.33 8.35
C PHE A 6 47.64 3.52 8.78
N PHE A 7 47.13 3.78 9.98
CA PHE A 7 45.82 3.30 10.42
C PHE A 7 44.75 4.25 9.92
N PHE A 8 43.97 3.84 8.92
CA PHE A 8 42.73 4.51 8.56
C PHE A 8 41.64 4.12 9.57
N ILE A 9 41.34 5.01 10.52
CA ILE A 9 40.14 4.89 11.35
C ILE A 9 38.98 5.39 10.49
N ALA A 10 38.23 4.45 9.91
CA ALA A 10 36.96 4.76 9.27
C ALA A 10 35.94 5.07 10.37
N VAL A 11 35.72 6.36 10.63
CA VAL A 11 34.59 6.82 11.45
C VAL A 11 33.33 6.60 10.64
N LEU A 12 32.65 5.47 10.88
CA LEU A 12 31.28 5.26 10.44
C LEU A 12 30.40 6.26 11.19
N GLY A 13 30.18 7.42 10.57
CA GLY A 13 29.17 8.38 11.02
C GLY A 13 27.80 7.70 10.94
N LEU A 14 27.29 7.27 12.09
CA LEU A 14 25.87 7.00 12.28
C LEU A 14 25.13 8.30 11.97
N VAL A 15 24.54 8.40 10.78
CA VAL A 15 23.53 9.43 10.51
C VAL A 15 22.39 9.15 11.48
N PRO A 16 22.15 9.99 12.50
CA PRO A 16 21.03 9.78 13.40
C PRO A 16 19.79 10.03 12.55
N GLY A 17 19.05 8.96 12.25
CA GLY A 17 17.64 9.12 11.98
C GLY A 17 17.00 9.86 13.17
N PRO A 18 15.89 10.58 12.94
CA PRO A 18 15.16 11.28 14.01
C PRO A 18 15.01 10.35 15.20
N SER A 19 15.56 10.77 16.35
CA SER A 19 15.64 9.91 17.51
C SER A 19 14.22 9.66 18.04
N SER A 20 13.98 8.48 18.60
CA SER A 20 12.72 8.12 19.28
C SER A 20 12.26 9.17 20.32
N GLN A 21 13.17 10.05 20.76
CA GLN A 21 12.88 11.17 21.65
C GLN A 21 11.97 12.22 21.00
N GLU A 22 12.11 12.56 19.72
CA GLU A 22 11.29 13.60 19.08
C GLU A 22 9.82 13.15 18.93
N ILE A 23 9.60 11.88 18.59
CA ILE A 23 8.27 11.27 18.48
C ILE A 23 7.58 11.21 19.85
N SER A 24 8.37 11.01 20.92
CA SER A 24 7.85 10.95 22.28
C SER A 24 7.17 12.25 22.71
N VAL A 25 7.44 13.39 22.06
CA VAL A 25 6.82 14.69 22.38
C VAL A 25 5.56 14.97 21.55
N ILE A 26 5.40 14.41 20.36
CA ILE A 26 4.25 14.72 19.47
C ILE A 26 2.95 14.03 19.93
N THR A 27 1.96 14.79 20.34
CA THR A 27 0.64 14.24 20.71
C THR A 27 -0.15 13.78 19.47
N PRO A 28 -0.67 12.54 19.44
CA PRO A 28 -1.57 12.07 18.39
C PRO A 28 -2.83 12.92 18.27
N LYS A 29 -3.28 13.10 17.03
CA LYS A 29 -4.63 13.55 16.74
C LYS A 29 -5.54 12.34 16.77
N CYS A 30 -6.40 12.24 17.78
CA CYS A 30 -7.42 11.21 17.89
C CYS A 30 -8.71 11.65 17.20
N ASP A 31 -9.43 10.71 16.60
CA ASP A 31 -10.76 10.94 16.08
C ASP A 31 -11.75 11.13 17.23
N GLN A 32 -12.41 12.29 17.26
CA GLN A 32 -13.34 12.70 18.31
C GLN A 32 -14.75 12.13 18.09
N ASN A 33 -15.08 11.66 16.88
CA ASN A 33 -16.43 11.21 16.50
C ASN A 33 -16.46 9.72 16.10
N ALA A 34 -15.71 8.88 16.82
CA ALA A 34 -15.58 7.47 16.46
C ALA A 34 -16.80 6.64 16.88
N ASN A 35 -17.84 6.62 16.04
CA ASN A 35 -18.91 5.62 16.11
C ASN A 35 -18.42 4.19 15.78
N VAL A 36 -17.17 4.06 15.31
CA VAL A 36 -16.54 2.80 14.96
C VAL A 36 -15.24 2.65 15.75
N LYS A 37 -15.18 1.58 16.55
CA LYS A 37 -14.05 1.25 17.43
C LYS A 37 -13.28 0.05 16.91
N PHE A 38 -12.05 -0.12 17.36
CA PHE A 38 -11.25 -1.32 17.14
C PHE A 38 -10.66 -1.85 18.45
N ASN A 39 -10.30 -3.13 18.47
CA ASN A 39 -9.53 -3.73 19.56
C ASN A 39 -8.02 -3.38 19.41
N PRO A 40 -7.38 -2.68 20.37
CA PRO A 40 -5.96 -2.33 20.31
C PRO A 40 -5.00 -3.55 20.26
N GLY A 41 -5.41 -4.69 20.84
CA GLY A 41 -4.64 -5.94 20.76
C GLY A 41 -4.50 -6.44 19.32
N ASN A 42 -5.52 -6.23 18.49
CA ASN A 42 -5.45 -6.55 17.08
C ASN A 42 -4.39 -5.69 16.35
N CYS A 43 -4.25 -4.41 16.71
CA CYS A 43 -3.22 -3.54 16.14
C CYS A 43 -1.81 -4.01 16.49
N LYS A 44 -1.60 -4.49 17.72
CA LYS A 44 -0.30 -5.10 18.11
C LYS A 44 0.01 -6.34 17.29
N THR A 45 -0.99 -7.16 16.98
CA THR A 45 -0.83 -8.31 16.08
C THR A 45 -0.52 -7.88 14.65
N ALA A 46 -1.18 -6.83 14.15
CA ALA A 46 -0.88 -6.26 12.83
C ALA A 46 0.56 -5.71 12.76
N LEU A 47 1.03 -5.02 13.79
CA LEU A 47 2.39 -4.46 13.88
C LEU A 47 3.48 -5.52 13.76
N LYS A 48 3.27 -6.69 14.37
CA LYS A 48 4.21 -7.82 14.27
C LYS A 48 4.37 -8.39 12.85
N ARG A 49 3.45 -8.07 11.93
CA ARG A 49 3.46 -8.56 10.54
C ARG A 49 4.14 -7.59 9.57
N VAL A 50 4.63 -6.45 10.05
CA VAL A 50 5.36 -5.48 9.24
C VAL A 50 6.73 -6.06 8.89
N LEU A 51 7.12 -5.94 7.62
CA LEU A 51 8.40 -6.40 7.13
C LEU A 51 9.38 -5.22 7.08
N TYR A 52 10.60 -5.45 7.56
CA TYR A 52 11.66 -4.45 7.61
C TYR A 52 12.88 -4.94 6.82
N GLU A 53 13.66 -3.99 6.32
CA GLU A 53 14.97 -4.26 5.74
C GLU A 53 16.05 -4.45 6.82
N PRO A 54 17.23 -4.99 6.45
CA PRO A 54 18.41 -4.92 7.31
C PRO A 54 18.65 -3.49 7.83
N GLY A 55 18.98 -3.38 9.11
CA GLY A 55 19.09 -2.08 9.80
C GLY A 55 17.77 -1.61 10.43
N ASN A 56 16.73 -2.45 10.46
CA ASN A 56 15.44 -2.16 11.10
C ASN A 56 14.78 -0.89 10.55
N ILE A 57 14.63 -0.82 9.24
CA ILE A 57 13.97 0.27 8.53
C ILE A 57 12.83 -0.28 7.67
N LEU A 58 11.78 0.52 7.45
CA LEU A 58 10.81 0.22 6.39
C LEU A 58 11.52 0.26 5.02
N ASP A 59 10.98 -0.48 4.06
CA ASP A 59 11.60 -0.59 2.74
C ASP A 59 11.63 0.78 2.04
N ARG A 60 12.79 1.14 1.51
CA ARG A 60 13.08 2.48 0.98
C ARG A 60 12.26 2.82 -0.25
N VAL A 61 11.70 1.83 -0.94
CA VAL A 61 10.87 2.05 -2.13
C VAL A 61 9.38 2.22 -1.79
N GLU A 62 8.99 2.02 -0.54
CA GLU A 62 7.61 2.09 -0.09
C GLU A 62 7.23 3.52 0.29
N THR A 63 6.06 3.94 -0.17
CA THR A 63 5.42 5.20 0.27
C THR A 63 4.20 4.94 1.12
N HIS A 64 3.81 3.67 1.26
CA HIS A 64 2.71 3.22 2.08
C HIS A 64 3.03 1.85 2.67
N VAL A 65 2.66 1.60 3.92
CA VAL A 65 2.69 0.28 4.53
C VAL A 65 1.41 0.12 5.32
N GLU A 66 0.62 -0.89 4.96
CA GLU A 66 -0.60 -1.24 5.67
C GLU A 66 -0.46 -2.66 6.25
N ARG A 67 -0.91 -2.85 7.49
CA ARG A 67 -1.16 -4.17 8.06
C ARG A 67 -2.49 -4.20 8.77
N ALA A 68 -3.28 -5.22 8.47
CA ALA A 68 -4.58 -5.46 9.08
C ALA A 68 -4.55 -6.73 9.94
N SER A 69 -5.28 -6.71 11.04
CA SER A 69 -5.55 -7.89 11.85
C SER A 69 -6.86 -7.67 12.59
N GLY A 70 -7.75 -8.66 12.60
CA GLY A 70 -9.07 -8.55 13.24
C GLY A 70 -9.77 -7.24 12.87
N SER A 71 -10.06 -6.40 13.87
CA SER A 71 -10.75 -5.11 13.72
C SER A 71 -9.85 -3.90 13.43
N CYS A 72 -8.53 -4.07 13.36
CA CYS A 72 -7.59 -2.94 13.33
C CYS A 72 -6.69 -2.94 12.11
N VAL A 73 -6.36 -1.73 11.65
CA VAL A 73 -5.38 -1.47 10.61
C VAL A 73 -4.37 -0.45 11.11
N ILE A 74 -3.09 -0.74 10.89
CA ILE A 74 -1.99 0.20 11.09
C ILE A 74 -1.47 0.65 9.73
N VAL A 75 -1.07 1.91 9.64
CA VAL A 75 -0.66 2.52 8.38
C VAL A 75 0.56 3.42 8.60
N PHE A 76 1.54 3.29 7.72
CA PHE A 76 2.47 4.34 7.36
C PHE A 76 2.08 4.86 5.96
N SER A 77 2.15 6.17 5.75
CA SER A 77 1.89 6.79 4.45
C SER A 77 2.74 8.03 4.24
N SER A 78 3.10 8.30 2.99
CA SER A 78 3.83 9.48 2.56
C SER A 78 3.15 10.11 1.33
N LYS A 79 3.10 11.44 1.28
CA LYS A 79 2.58 12.19 0.10
C LYS A 79 3.52 12.14 -1.12
N GLY A 80 4.71 11.57 -0.98
CA GLY A 80 5.69 11.46 -2.06
C GLY A 80 6.87 10.57 -1.66
N LYS A 81 7.99 10.70 -2.39
CA LYS A 81 9.23 9.98 -2.06
C LYS A 81 9.68 10.31 -0.65
N VAL A 82 10.05 9.30 0.12
CA VAL A 82 10.56 9.46 1.47
C VAL A 82 12.05 9.83 1.37
N PRO A 83 12.47 11.02 1.82
CA PRO A 83 13.85 11.48 1.64
C PRO A 83 14.87 10.72 2.50
N SER A 84 14.40 10.08 3.57
CA SER A 84 15.21 9.26 4.47
C SER A 84 14.40 8.05 4.95
N PRO A 85 15.06 6.90 5.27
CA PRO A 85 14.33 5.71 5.71
C PRO A 85 13.60 5.93 7.03
N ILE A 86 12.43 5.32 7.15
CA ILE A 86 11.69 5.28 8.41
C ILE A 86 12.22 4.12 9.24
N SER A 87 12.74 4.41 10.44
CA SER A 87 13.16 3.36 11.36
C SER A 87 11.96 2.60 11.94
N LYS A 88 12.17 1.33 12.24
CA LYS A 88 11.24 0.47 12.98
C LYS A 88 10.83 1.12 14.29
N ASP A 89 11.79 1.62 15.06
CA ASP A 89 11.52 2.26 16.34
C ASP A 89 10.62 3.49 16.19
N SER A 90 10.86 4.33 15.17
CA SER A 90 10.02 5.49 14.87
C SER A 90 8.58 5.08 14.56
N PHE A 91 8.42 4.07 13.70
CA PHE A 91 7.10 3.58 13.31
C PHE A 91 6.37 2.92 14.48
N GLU A 92 6.99 1.95 15.15
CA GLU A 92 6.38 1.20 16.24
C GLU A 92 6.08 2.08 17.45
N LEU A 93 6.96 3.04 17.79
CA LEU A 93 6.70 4.01 18.86
C LEU A 93 5.49 4.88 18.53
N SER A 94 5.38 5.36 17.28
CA SER A 94 4.25 6.18 16.85
C SER A 94 2.93 5.41 16.92
N ILE A 95 2.90 4.17 16.43
CA ILE A 95 1.72 3.31 16.52
C ILE A 95 1.34 3.06 17.99
N ASN A 96 2.30 2.68 18.84
CA ASN A 96 2.03 2.45 20.26
C ASN A 96 1.55 3.70 20.99
N LYS A 97 2.05 4.87 20.62
CA LYS A 97 1.61 6.15 21.18
C LYS A 97 0.17 6.47 20.79
N ILE A 98 -0.22 6.24 19.53
CA ILE A 98 -1.62 6.35 19.08
C ILE A 98 -2.50 5.39 19.90
N LEU A 99 -2.11 4.12 20.03
CA LEU A 99 -2.89 3.12 20.78
C LEU A 99 -3.05 3.48 22.27
N THR A 100 -2.03 4.10 22.86
CA THR A 100 -2.06 4.48 24.28
C THR A 100 -2.97 5.68 24.53
N GLN A 101 -2.92 6.68 23.65
CA GLN A 101 -3.62 7.96 23.87
C GLN A 101 -5.00 8.02 23.23
N CYS A 102 -5.17 7.44 22.04
CA CYS A 102 -6.48 7.34 21.35
C CYS A 102 -7.26 6.07 21.72
N LYS A 103 -6.65 5.14 22.46
CA LYS A 103 -7.27 3.91 22.95
C LYS A 103 -7.84 3.07 21.79
N ASP A 104 -9.17 2.95 21.72
CA ASP A 104 -9.92 2.14 20.77
C ASP A 104 -10.48 2.94 19.58
N THR A 105 -10.10 4.22 19.45
CA THR A 105 -10.50 5.10 18.35
C THR A 105 -9.36 5.37 17.38
N ALA A 106 -9.72 5.75 16.15
CA ALA A 106 -8.75 6.08 15.12
C ALA A 106 -7.85 7.25 15.56
N GLY A 107 -6.61 7.24 15.09
CA GLY A 107 -5.68 8.32 15.39
C GLY A 107 -4.51 8.38 14.43
N SER A 108 -3.84 9.52 14.42
CA SER A 108 -2.69 9.76 13.55
C SER A 108 -1.61 10.61 14.21
N ILE A 109 -0.36 10.37 13.82
CA ILE A 109 0.82 11.14 14.22
C ILE A 109 1.61 11.48 12.94
N PRO A 110 1.93 12.76 12.67
CA PRO A 110 2.87 13.11 11.62
C PRO A 110 4.30 12.75 12.05
N HIS A 111 5.16 12.44 11.09
CA HIS A 111 6.58 12.27 11.38
C HIS A 111 7.20 13.62 11.82
N PRO A 112 8.02 13.69 12.89
CA PRO A 112 8.56 14.95 13.42
C PRO A 112 9.37 15.77 12.39
N THR A 113 10.20 15.09 11.61
CA THR A 113 11.18 15.75 10.73
C THR A 113 10.97 15.48 9.23
N ILE A 114 10.08 14.56 8.85
CA ILE A 114 9.87 14.17 7.46
C ILE A 114 8.48 14.64 7.04
N SER A 115 8.45 15.77 6.33
CA SER A 115 7.20 16.38 5.86
C SER A 115 6.40 15.43 4.98
N GLY A 116 5.09 15.39 5.18
CA GLY A 116 4.17 14.56 4.42
C GLY A 116 4.12 13.09 4.82
N VAL A 117 4.96 12.64 5.76
CA VAL A 117 4.86 11.31 6.37
C VAL A 117 3.88 11.32 7.54
N THR A 118 3.00 10.32 7.59
CA THR A 118 2.02 10.14 8.67
C THR A 118 1.87 8.68 9.04
N PHE A 119 1.80 8.43 10.33
CA PHE A 119 1.47 7.15 10.94
C PHE A 119 0.03 7.17 11.41
N GLN A 120 -0.71 6.08 11.21
CA GLN A 120 -2.13 6.01 11.55
C GLN A 120 -2.49 4.65 12.13
N VAL A 121 -3.49 4.67 13.02
CA VAL A 121 -4.24 3.50 13.44
C VAL A 121 -5.70 3.78 13.17
N ARG A 122 -6.41 2.83 12.56
CA ARG A 122 -7.83 2.97 12.23
C ARG A 122 -8.56 1.64 12.33
N PRO A 123 -9.90 1.67 12.49
CA PRO A 123 -10.73 0.50 12.21
C PRO A 123 -10.58 0.04 10.76
N ARG A 124 -11.12 -1.16 10.49
CA ARG A 124 -11.30 -1.67 9.12
C ARG A 124 -12.11 -0.69 8.27
N GLY A 125 -11.84 -0.68 6.97
CA GLY A 125 -12.67 0.03 5.99
C GLY A 125 -14.12 -0.45 6.00
N LYS A 126 -14.97 0.22 5.20
CA LYS A 126 -16.35 -0.22 4.98
C LYS A 126 -16.39 -1.29 3.89
N ASP A 127 -17.37 -2.19 3.99
CA ASP A 127 -17.53 -3.29 3.05
C ASP A 127 -17.75 -2.82 1.59
N PRO A 128 -17.18 -3.53 0.61
CA PRO A 128 -16.24 -4.64 0.77
C PRO A 128 -14.85 -4.17 1.20
N VAL A 129 -14.30 -4.78 2.26
CA VAL A 129 -12.99 -4.42 2.82
C VAL A 129 -11.88 -5.10 2.02
N TYR A 130 -11.16 -4.31 1.22
CA TYR A 130 -9.97 -4.75 0.48
C TYR A 130 -8.70 -4.20 1.14
N GLU A 131 -8.29 -4.84 2.23
CA GLU A 131 -7.13 -4.43 3.01
C GLU A 131 -6.03 -5.49 2.95
N GLU A 132 -4.92 -5.25 3.65
CA GLU A 132 -3.76 -6.13 3.57
C GLU A 132 -4.07 -7.60 3.85
N ASP A 133 -4.97 -8.00 4.75
CA ASP A 133 -5.22 -9.44 4.99
C ASP A 133 -6.23 -10.07 4.01
N PHE A 134 -6.71 -9.33 3.00
CA PHE A 134 -7.59 -9.88 1.99
C PHE A 134 -6.88 -11.01 1.23
N PRO A 135 -7.53 -12.17 1.04
CA PRO A 135 -6.90 -13.36 0.47
C PRO A 135 -6.50 -13.13 -0.99
N ALA A 136 -5.24 -13.40 -1.34
CA ALA A 136 -4.84 -13.37 -2.74
C ALA A 136 -5.55 -14.43 -3.57
N ASP A 137 -5.58 -14.18 -4.87
CA ASP A 137 -6.15 -15.06 -5.89
C ASP A 137 -7.62 -15.41 -5.67
N LYS A 138 -8.32 -14.71 -4.78
CA LYS A 138 -9.76 -14.83 -4.56
C LYS A 138 -10.46 -13.60 -5.12
N PRO A 139 -11.12 -13.70 -6.28
CA PRO A 139 -11.86 -12.55 -6.79
C PRO A 139 -13.06 -12.24 -5.90
N ALA A 140 -13.21 -10.96 -5.58
CA ALA A 140 -14.40 -10.38 -5.00
C ALA A 140 -15.12 -9.55 -6.04
N CYS A 141 -16.44 -9.67 -6.07
CA CYS A 141 -17.29 -9.00 -7.05
C CYS A 141 -18.24 -8.07 -6.30
N TYR A 142 -18.49 -6.89 -6.85
CA TYR A 142 -19.31 -5.88 -6.23
C TYR A 142 -20.16 -5.15 -7.27
N GLU A 143 -21.34 -4.71 -6.82
CA GLU A 143 -22.23 -3.88 -7.62
C GLU A 143 -21.88 -2.41 -7.44
N VAL A 144 -22.19 -1.62 -8.46
CA VAL A 144 -22.23 -0.17 -8.37
C VAL A 144 -23.68 0.29 -8.40
N ALA A 145 -23.99 1.39 -7.70
CA ALA A 145 -25.36 1.85 -7.54
C ALA A 145 -26.08 2.16 -8.87
N ASP A 146 -25.31 2.51 -9.91
CA ASP A 146 -25.83 2.70 -11.25
C ASP A 146 -25.83 1.38 -12.02
N ALA A 147 -27.00 0.74 -12.12
CA ALA A 147 -27.20 -0.52 -12.81
C ALA A 147 -26.77 -0.47 -14.31
N ARG A 148 -26.67 0.71 -14.94
CA ARG A 148 -26.17 0.82 -16.33
C ARG A 148 -24.67 0.56 -16.43
N LYS A 149 -23.96 0.66 -15.31
CA LYS A 149 -22.52 0.40 -15.20
C LYS A 149 -22.25 -1.08 -14.85
N SER A 150 -23.20 -1.79 -14.22
CA SER A 150 -23.20 -3.25 -14.08
C SER A 150 -24.03 -3.90 -15.20
N ALA A 151 -23.46 -4.07 -16.39
CA ALA A 151 -24.23 -4.44 -17.58
C ALA A 151 -23.62 -5.59 -18.39
N ALA A 152 -24.46 -6.17 -19.28
CA ALA A 152 -24.01 -7.05 -20.34
C ALA A 152 -22.91 -6.37 -21.17
N GLY A 153 -21.81 -7.08 -21.41
CA GLY A 153 -20.63 -6.52 -22.09
C GLY A 153 -19.53 -6.00 -21.17
N LEU A 154 -19.76 -5.86 -19.86
CA LEU A 154 -18.74 -5.38 -18.91
C LEU A 154 -17.42 -6.16 -19.02
N LYS A 155 -17.49 -7.50 -19.02
CA LYS A 155 -16.32 -8.36 -19.18
C LYS A 155 -15.54 -8.08 -20.47
N VAL A 156 -16.23 -7.84 -21.57
CA VAL A 156 -15.60 -7.55 -22.87
C VAL A 156 -14.83 -6.24 -22.77
N ASP A 157 -15.49 -5.17 -22.31
CA ASP A 157 -14.89 -3.87 -22.11
C ASP A 157 -13.67 -3.93 -21.18
N CYS A 158 -13.77 -4.67 -20.06
CA CYS A 158 -12.65 -4.85 -19.14
C CYS A 158 -11.48 -5.62 -19.78
N ASN A 159 -11.75 -6.66 -20.58
CA ASN A 159 -10.70 -7.41 -21.26
C ASN A 159 -9.98 -6.54 -22.30
N VAL A 160 -10.72 -5.73 -23.07
CA VAL A 160 -10.12 -4.78 -24.02
C VAL A 160 -9.32 -3.70 -23.28
N ALA A 161 -9.85 -3.16 -22.18
CA ALA A 161 -9.14 -2.20 -21.35
C ALA A 161 -7.83 -2.77 -20.78
N TYR A 162 -7.82 -4.01 -20.28
CA TYR A 162 -6.60 -4.66 -19.77
C TYR A 162 -5.56 -4.84 -20.88
N GLY A 163 -5.98 -5.33 -22.05
CA GLY A 163 -5.09 -5.48 -23.22
C GLY A 163 -4.54 -4.16 -23.77
N ALA A 164 -5.16 -3.03 -23.41
CA ALA A 164 -4.74 -1.68 -23.83
C ALA A 164 -3.96 -0.91 -22.75
N ILE A 165 -3.59 -1.55 -21.63
CA ILE A 165 -2.69 -0.96 -20.64
C ILE A 165 -1.28 -0.84 -21.25
N PHE A 166 -0.66 0.32 -21.07
CA PHE A 166 0.69 0.56 -21.58
C PHE A 166 1.74 -0.30 -20.86
N SER A 167 2.72 -0.77 -21.64
CA SER A 167 3.90 -1.46 -21.17
C SER A 167 5.14 -0.57 -21.27
N TYR A 168 6.04 -0.66 -20.29
CA TYR A 168 7.41 -0.18 -20.41
C TYR A 168 8.27 -1.31 -20.99
N ASN A 169 8.90 -1.05 -22.14
CA ASN A 169 9.72 -2.01 -22.89
C ASN A 169 9.04 -3.38 -23.05
N ASP A 170 7.71 -3.41 -23.23
CA ASP A 170 6.89 -4.62 -23.37
C ASP A 170 6.99 -5.63 -22.22
N ARG A 171 7.47 -5.18 -21.05
CA ARG A 171 7.76 -6.07 -19.91
C ARG A 171 7.03 -5.67 -18.63
N SER A 172 7.03 -4.38 -18.30
CA SER A 172 6.49 -3.88 -17.02
C SER A 172 5.27 -3.00 -17.25
N PHE A 173 4.39 -2.90 -16.26
CA PHE A 173 3.28 -1.96 -16.32
C PHE A 173 3.79 -0.51 -16.37
N SER A 174 3.13 0.31 -17.18
CA SER A 174 3.41 1.73 -17.32
C SER A 174 2.12 2.54 -17.37
N LEU A 175 2.18 3.79 -16.89
CA LEU A 175 1.06 4.73 -17.00
C LEU A 175 1.06 5.45 -18.36
N ASP A 176 2.25 5.65 -18.93
CA ASP A 176 2.50 6.48 -20.11
C ASP A 176 3.26 5.74 -21.23
N GLY A 177 3.71 4.50 -20.97
CA GLY A 177 4.53 3.70 -21.88
C GLY A 177 6.03 3.92 -21.73
N TYR A 178 6.47 4.89 -20.93
CA TYR A 178 7.87 5.31 -20.85
C TYR A 178 8.55 4.92 -19.56
N ASN A 179 7.81 4.77 -18.46
CA ASN A 179 8.40 4.46 -17.15
C ASN A 179 7.64 3.35 -16.42
N PRO A 180 8.33 2.49 -15.65
CA PRO A 180 7.69 1.65 -14.66
C PRO A 180 6.90 2.49 -13.66
N THR A 181 5.75 1.98 -13.21
CA THR A 181 4.82 2.71 -12.35
C THR A 181 4.36 1.85 -11.18
N ASN A 182 3.87 2.48 -10.11
CA ASN A 182 3.11 1.83 -9.04
C ASN A 182 1.62 1.73 -9.36
N VAL A 183 1.15 2.40 -10.42
CA VAL A 183 -0.24 2.40 -10.88
C VAL A 183 -0.33 2.49 -12.40
N ALA A 184 -1.06 1.58 -13.01
CA ALA A 184 -1.43 1.59 -14.42
C ALA A 184 -2.95 1.51 -14.53
N ARG A 185 -3.53 2.28 -15.45
CA ARG A 185 -4.98 2.29 -15.64
C ARG A 185 -5.36 2.56 -17.10
N LYS A 186 -6.43 1.91 -17.54
CA LYS A 186 -7.00 2.13 -18.88
C LYS A 186 -8.51 1.94 -18.84
N GLY A 187 -9.22 2.81 -19.55
CA GLY A 187 -10.68 2.75 -19.67
C GLY A 187 -11.12 2.47 -21.10
N VAL A 188 -12.08 1.57 -21.26
CA VAL A 188 -12.79 1.26 -22.51
C VAL A 188 -14.27 1.04 -22.18
N GLY A 189 -15.17 1.64 -22.96
CA GLY A 189 -16.62 1.50 -22.78
C GLY A 189 -17.07 1.86 -21.37
N ILE A 190 -17.59 0.89 -20.61
CA ILE A 190 -18.05 1.07 -19.22
C ILE A 190 -17.04 0.63 -18.16
N CYS A 191 -15.88 0.12 -18.56
CA CYS A 191 -14.89 -0.46 -17.65
C CYS A 191 -13.55 0.30 -17.67
N GLN A 192 -13.08 0.68 -16.49
CA GLN A 192 -11.68 1.01 -16.26
C GLN A 192 -11.01 -0.11 -15.48
N VAL A 193 -9.90 -0.60 -16.02
CA VAL A 193 -8.99 -1.50 -15.30
C VAL A 193 -7.93 -0.67 -14.60
N GLN A 194 -7.65 -1.01 -13.35
CA GLN A 194 -6.61 -0.44 -12.51
C GLN A 194 -5.72 -1.57 -12.01
N VAL A 195 -4.41 -1.44 -12.21
CA VAL A 195 -3.38 -2.32 -11.65
C VAL A 195 -2.48 -1.42 -10.79
N PHE A 196 -2.35 -1.71 -9.50
CA PHE A 196 -1.54 -0.88 -8.62
C PHE A 196 -0.94 -1.68 -7.46
N THR A 197 0.14 -1.17 -6.87
CA THR A 197 0.71 -1.74 -5.65
C THR A 197 0.11 -1.11 -4.41
N SER A 198 -0.08 -1.91 -3.36
CA SER A 198 -0.61 -1.42 -2.07
C SER A 198 0.37 -0.57 -1.28
N ASP A 199 1.67 -0.73 -1.52
CA ASP A 199 2.74 -0.03 -0.80
C ASP A 199 3.27 1.21 -1.53
N GLY A 200 2.71 1.49 -2.72
CA GLY A 200 3.13 2.56 -3.60
C GLY A 200 4.48 2.34 -4.28
N SER A 201 5.06 1.14 -4.17
CA SER A 201 6.29 0.76 -4.88
C SER A 201 6.00 0.37 -6.34
N ILE A 202 7.02 0.20 -7.18
CA ILE A 202 6.82 -0.13 -8.59
C ILE A 202 6.16 -1.52 -8.75
N ILE A 203 5.28 -1.66 -9.75
CA ILE A 203 4.76 -2.97 -10.18
C ILE A 203 5.90 -3.73 -10.88
N LYS A 204 6.44 -4.74 -10.21
CA LYS A 204 7.45 -5.66 -10.72
C LYS A 204 6.86 -6.78 -11.58
N ALA A 205 5.61 -7.19 -11.31
CA ALA A 205 4.97 -8.25 -12.07
C ALA A 205 4.80 -7.84 -13.54
N SER A 206 5.02 -8.79 -14.45
CA SER A 206 4.76 -8.57 -15.86
C SER A 206 3.27 -8.69 -16.19
N ILE A 207 2.88 -8.12 -17.33
CA ILE A 207 1.50 -8.24 -17.85
C ILE A 207 1.11 -9.73 -18.00
N GLN A 208 2.05 -10.56 -18.46
CA GLN A 208 1.85 -12.00 -18.65
C GLN A 208 1.64 -12.75 -17.33
N GLN A 209 2.33 -12.34 -16.26
CA GLN A 209 2.16 -12.93 -14.93
C GLN A 209 0.78 -12.60 -14.34
N LEU A 210 0.27 -11.39 -14.59
CA LEU A 210 -1.03 -10.96 -14.05
C LEU A 210 -2.23 -11.31 -14.93
N ASP A 211 -2.04 -11.60 -16.21
CA ASP A 211 -3.11 -11.98 -17.15
C ASP A 211 -4.00 -13.14 -16.65
N PRO A 212 -3.46 -14.28 -16.18
CA PRO A 212 -4.30 -15.36 -15.66
C PRO A 212 -5.07 -14.95 -14.40
N ILE A 213 -4.49 -14.09 -13.56
CA ILE A 213 -5.14 -13.57 -12.34
C ILE A 213 -6.29 -12.64 -12.73
N PHE A 214 -6.08 -11.75 -13.71
CA PHE A 214 -7.10 -10.87 -14.25
C PHE A 214 -8.25 -11.65 -14.88
N LYS A 215 -7.95 -12.62 -15.75
CA LYS A 215 -8.95 -13.49 -16.40
C LYS A 215 -9.77 -14.29 -15.40
N LYS A 216 -9.13 -14.79 -14.32
CA LYS A 216 -9.83 -15.46 -13.22
C LYS A 216 -10.87 -14.55 -12.57
N MET A 217 -10.51 -13.27 -12.34
CA MET A 217 -11.44 -12.29 -11.78
C MET A 217 -12.58 -11.97 -12.74
N THR A 218 -12.30 -11.62 -14.00
CA THR A 218 -13.35 -11.25 -14.95
C THR A 218 -14.26 -12.42 -15.31
N ALA A 219 -13.76 -13.66 -15.28
CA ALA A 219 -14.60 -14.85 -15.43
C ALA A 219 -15.57 -15.05 -14.26
N LYS A 220 -15.13 -14.79 -13.02
CA LYS A 220 -15.99 -14.94 -11.82
C LYS A 220 -17.00 -13.80 -11.67
N CYS A 221 -16.59 -12.57 -11.98
CA CYS A 221 -17.44 -11.41 -11.78
C CYS A 221 -18.36 -11.10 -12.96
N ASP A 222 -17.93 -11.44 -14.18
CA ASP A 222 -18.68 -11.40 -15.44
C ASP A 222 -19.41 -10.07 -15.72
N THR A 223 -20.63 -9.92 -15.19
CA THR A 223 -21.47 -8.72 -15.31
C THR A 223 -21.25 -7.69 -14.19
N ARG A 224 -20.38 -8.00 -13.23
CA ARG A 224 -20.06 -7.17 -12.05
C ARG A 224 -18.62 -6.70 -12.06
N TYR A 225 -18.39 -5.58 -11.39
CA TYR A 225 -17.03 -5.11 -11.12
C TYR A 225 -16.35 -6.03 -10.11
N GLY A 226 -15.01 -6.05 -10.14
CA GLY A 226 -14.24 -6.99 -9.37
C GLY A 226 -12.93 -6.42 -8.84
N ALA A 227 -12.44 -7.06 -7.80
CA ALA A 227 -11.09 -6.90 -7.29
C ALA A 227 -10.46 -8.27 -7.06
N ILE A 228 -9.17 -8.40 -7.33
CA ILE A 228 -8.35 -9.55 -6.98
C ILE A 228 -6.95 -9.06 -6.61
N ILE A 229 -6.33 -9.71 -5.64
CA ILE A 229 -5.01 -9.36 -5.14
C ILE A 229 -4.03 -10.46 -5.51
N SER A 230 -2.83 -10.10 -5.94
CA SER A 230 -1.65 -10.95 -5.98
C SER A 230 -0.75 -10.60 -4.81
N HIS A 231 -0.36 -11.59 -4.00
CA HIS A 231 0.61 -11.39 -2.90
C HIS A 231 2.01 -11.01 -3.39
N THR A 232 2.30 -11.22 -4.67
CA THR A 232 3.61 -10.93 -5.27
C THR A 232 3.45 -9.93 -6.41
N GLY A 233 4.57 -9.34 -6.82
CA GLY A 233 4.61 -8.43 -7.96
C GLY A 233 4.76 -6.95 -7.62
N ALA A 234 4.80 -6.59 -6.34
CA ALA A 234 5.32 -5.29 -5.90
C ALA A 234 6.85 -5.37 -5.74
N THR A 235 7.54 -4.24 -5.89
CA THR A 235 8.97 -4.16 -5.58
C THR A 235 9.26 -4.08 -4.08
N GLY A 236 8.39 -3.40 -3.31
CA GLY A 236 8.51 -3.32 -1.86
C GLY A 236 8.02 -4.59 -1.18
N ARG A 237 8.61 -4.89 -0.03
CA ARG A 237 8.39 -6.13 0.72
C ARG A 237 7.01 -6.20 1.33
N ASN A 238 6.44 -5.06 1.72
CA ASN A 238 5.12 -4.94 2.30
C ASN A 238 4.02 -4.82 1.24
N GLY A 239 4.39 -4.69 -0.03
CA GLY A 239 3.50 -4.51 -1.17
C GLY A 239 2.86 -5.77 -1.72
N ARG A 240 1.70 -5.55 -2.31
CA ARG A 240 0.91 -6.52 -3.08
C ARG A 240 0.40 -5.84 -4.32
N VAL A 241 0.07 -6.61 -5.36
CA VAL A 241 -0.55 -6.04 -6.57
C VAL A 241 -2.05 -6.23 -6.50
N PHE A 242 -2.78 -5.13 -6.63
CA PHE A 242 -4.23 -5.09 -6.76
C PHE A 242 -4.58 -4.96 -8.23
N LEU A 243 -5.49 -5.82 -8.68
CA LEU A 243 -6.19 -5.67 -9.96
C LEU A 243 -7.65 -5.37 -9.65
N ARG A 244 -8.15 -4.27 -10.21
CA ARG A 244 -9.52 -3.83 -9.99
C ARG A 244 -10.16 -3.41 -11.30
N THR A 245 -11.42 -3.78 -11.49
CA THR A 245 -12.28 -3.17 -12.49
C THR A 245 -13.20 -2.19 -11.78
N VAL A 246 -13.33 -0.98 -12.33
CA VAL A 246 -14.20 0.09 -11.80
C VAL A 246 -14.99 0.73 -12.94
N PRO A 247 -16.12 1.37 -12.67
CA PRO A 247 -16.82 2.16 -13.67
C PRO A 247 -15.96 3.32 -14.18
N ILE A 248 -16.13 3.67 -15.45
CA ILE A 248 -15.68 4.96 -15.97
C ILE A 248 -16.71 6.01 -15.56
N ASP A 249 -16.30 6.95 -14.72
CA ASP A 249 -17.07 8.16 -14.52
C ASP A 249 -16.82 9.09 -15.71
N LYS A 250 -17.86 9.28 -16.53
CA LYS A 250 -17.87 10.38 -17.51
C LYS A 250 -17.90 11.67 -16.70
N LYS A 251 -16.76 12.38 -16.67
CA LYS A 251 -16.73 13.79 -16.25
C LYS A 251 -17.40 14.64 -17.31
#